data_AF-K9XJJ1-F1
#
_entry.id   AF-K9XJJ1-F1
#
_cell.length_a   1.000
_cell.length_b   1.000
_cell.length_c   1.000
_cell.angle_alpha   90.00
_cell.angle_beta   90.00
_cell.angle_gamma   90.00
#
_symmetry.space_group_name_H-M   'P 1'
#
loop_
_entity.id
_entity.type
_entity.pdbx_description
1 polymer ?
#
loop_
_entity_poly.entity_id
_entity_poly.type
_entity_poly.pdbx_seq_one_letter_code
_entity_poly.pdbx_strand_id
1 'polypeptide(L)'
;MKPNDENGKLSVEQRPFRVLIISGSNRRQYNCPGVDSKSRTLMLRMAERLPQEWEIDYEDLGNVYAREHIQSCNACASTSMALCVWPCNCYEPNSKAEPDLMWNLDLYSRLDLADAWAIIGPINWYAPSSNLKLMFDRLVCMSGGNPREDLIDHKDPEKAMQLEHSPEWEELSKNHLEGRTAGFFCYGDNGADELDSTGRPKHLKHKHYFDPEEEPFENERNAYAPLVWQSRYSGIEVPDRLWRYVEIGHGKKYSDNQAEDIEKEPNFYDKFDAWTDAFADFVHQKGKVPPNKYRAYGYKPPSHLWEDIKLGWRNVRMGLGIPPKDSSPAEQQAQGLNQDATLSFHKSEGEKLRD
;
A
#
# COMPACT_ATOMS: atom_id res chain seq x y z
N MET A 1 -4.88 -21.31 12.94
CA MET A 1 -6.34 -21.28 13.20
C MET A 1 -6.98 -20.37 12.17
N LYS A 2 -8.27 -20.56 11.85
CA LYS A 2 -8.97 -19.63 10.94
C LYS A 2 -8.96 -18.23 11.57
N PRO A 3 -8.66 -17.16 10.82
CA PRO A 3 -8.79 -15.79 11.32
C PRO A 3 -10.21 -15.54 11.84
N ASN A 4 -10.31 -14.89 13.00
CA ASN A 4 -11.58 -14.46 13.57
C ASN A 4 -11.47 -13.02 14.06
N ASP A 5 -12.02 -12.08 13.31
CA ASP A 5 -11.91 -10.66 13.62
C ASP A 5 -12.55 -10.28 14.96
N GLU A 6 -13.51 -11.08 15.44
CA GLU A 6 -14.12 -10.91 16.77
C GLU A 6 -13.10 -11.05 17.92
N ASN A 7 -11.98 -11.74 17.70
CA ASN A 7 -10.88 -11.80 18.67
C ASN A 7 -10.21 -10.44 18.87
N GLY A 8 -10.46 -9.45 18.00
CA GLY A 8 -10.08 -8.06 18.19
C GLY A 8 -10.75 -7.38 19.40
N LYS A 9 -11.81 -7.99 19.97
CA LYS A 9 -12.49 -7.54 21.20
C LYS A 9 -11.87 -8.10 22.49
N LEU A 10 -11.03 -9.13 22.38
CA LEU A 10 -10.37 -9.76 23.53
C LEU A 10 -9.17 -8.93 24.00
N SER A 11 -8.74 -9.13 25.25
CA SER A 11 -7.50 -8.52 25.73
C SER A 11 -6.29 -9.11 24.99
N VAL A 12 -5.16 -8.39 24.99
CA VAL A 12 -3.92 -8.82 24.31
C VAL A 12 -3.47 -10.20 24.78
N GLU A 13 -3.63 -10.49 26.07
CA GLU A 13 -3.26 -11.76 26.69
C GLU A 13 -4.16 -12.90 26.22
N GLN A 14 -5.44 -12.62 25.97
CA GLN A 14 -6.48 -13.61 25.67
C GLN A 14 -6.62 -13.92 24.18
N ARG A 15 -6.39 -12.95 23.28
CA ARG A 15 -6.48 -13.19 21.84
C ARG A 15 -5.30 -14.04 21.34
N PRO A 16 -5.44 -14.83 20.25
CA PRO A 16 -4.30 -15.45 19.59
C PRO A 16 -3.36 -14.40 18.98
N PHE A 17 -2.13 -14.82 18.64
CA PHE A 17 -1.30 -14.07 17.70
C PHE A 17 -2.01 -13.98 16.36
N ARG A 18 -1.87 -12.86 15.66
CA ARG A 18 -2.40 -12.70 14.31
C ARG A 18 -1.33 -12.19 13.36
N VAL A 19 -1.17 -12.87 12.24
CA VAL A 19 -0.27 -12.47 11.14
C VAL A 19 -1.10 -12.25 9.90
N LEU A 20 -0.84 -11.15 9.18
CA LEU A 20 -1.39 -10.90 7.85
C LEU A 20 -0.30 -11.12 6.79
N ILE A 21 -0.50 -12.08 5.90
CA ILE A 21 0.41 -12.37 4.78
C ILE A 21 -0.15 -11.77 3.49
N ILE A 22 0.61 -10.91 2.83
CA ILE A 22 0.20 -10.24 1.59
C ILE A 22 1.00 -10.80 0.42
N SER A 23 0.30 -11.37 -0.56
CA SER A 23 0.85 -11.60 -1.90
C SER A 23 0.74 -10.31 -2.72
N GLY A 24 1.90 -9.72 -3.00
CA GLY A 24 2.06 -8.47 -3.71
C GLY A 24 2.37 -8.61 -5.19
N SER A 25 2.05 -9.72 -5.85
CA SER A 25 2.20 -9.85 -7.31
C SER A 25 0.92 -9.40 -8.02
N ASN A 26 1.05 -8.68 -9.14
CA ASN A 26 -0.09 -8.30 -9.99
C ASN A 26 -0.71 -9.48 -10.76
N ARG A 27 0.02 -10.61 -10.91
CA ARG A 27 -0.40 -11.76 -11.73
C ARG A 27 -1.44 -12.66 -11.06
N ARG A 28 -2.42 -13.11 -11.86
CA ARG A 28 -3.42 -14.13 -11.51
C ARG A 28 -3.76 -14.97 -12.76
N GLN A 29 -4.17 -16.22 -12.55
CA GLN A 29 -4.66 -17.09 -13.61
C GLN A 29 -5.92 -16.59 -14.34
N TYR A 30 -6.74 -15.80 -13.65
CA TYR A 30 -8.02 -15.27 -14.16
C TYR A 30 -7.90 -13.85 -14.73
N ASN A 31 -6.77 -13.53 -15.37
CA ASN A 31 -6.55 -12.27 -16.07
C ASN A 31 -5.51 -12.45 -17.19
N CYS A 32 -5.09 -11.37 -17.85
CA CYS A 32 -4.17 -11.37 -19.00
C CYS A 32 -2.95 -12.30 -18.86
N PRO A 33 -2.26 -12.41 -17.70
CA PRO A 33 -1.11 -13.33 -17.58
C PRO A 33 -1.45 -14.81 -17.70
N GLY A 34 -2.70 -15.23 -17.43
CA GLY A 34 -3.17 -16.61 -17.60
C GLY A 34 -2.59 -17.66 -16.65
N VAL A 35 -1.71 -17.27 -15.71
CA VAL A 35 -1.06 -18.17 -14.74
C VAL A 35 -0.95 -17.50 -13.36
N ASP A 36 -0.97 -18.31 -12.30
CA ASP A 36 -0.80 -17.84 -10.93
C ASP A 36 0.62 -17.35 -10.64
N SER A 37 0.78 -16.58 -9.57
CA SER A 37 2.04 -15.93 -9.21
C SER A 37 2.85 -16.77 -8.23
N LYS A 38 4.20 -16.65 -8.29
CA LYS A 38 5.09 -17.21 -7.26
C LYS A 38 4.74 -16.66 -5.88
N SER A 39 4.45 -15.36 -5.82
CA SER A 39 4.04 -14.66 -4.60
C SER A 39 2.89 -15.36 -3.90
N ARG A 40 1.85 -15.78 -4.65
CA ARG A 40 0.73 -16.52 -4.09
C ARG A 40 1.14 -17.90 -3.59
N THR A 41 1.94 -18.64 -4.36
CA THR A 41 2.47 -19.95 -3.95
C THR A 41 3.27 -19.83 -2.64
N LEU A 42 4.14 -18.84 -2.53
CA LEU A 42 4.95 -18.57 -1.35
C LEU A 42 4.10 -18.12 -0.15
N MET A 43 3.09 -17.27 -0.36
CA MET A 43 2.13 -16.87 0.66
C MET A 43 1.42 -18.08 1.28
N LEU A 44 0.93 -19.00 0.44
CA LEU A 44 0.27 -20.23 0.92
C LEU A 44 1.26 -21.15 1.65
N ARG A 45 2.48 -21.29 1.13
CA ARG A 45 3.54 -22.07 1.80
C ARG A 45 3.88 -21.51 3.18
N MET A 46 4.01 -20.19 3.31
CA MET A 46 4.23 -19.53 4.61
C MET A 46 3.06 -19.79 5.55
N ALA A 47 1.82 -19.70 5.06
CA ALA A 47 0.63 -19.93 5.87
C ALA A 47 0.58 -21.36 6.47
N GLU A 48 1.04 -22.36 5.72
CA GLU A 48 1.14 -23.76 6.19
C GLU A 48 2.28 -23.97 7.19
N ARG A 49 3.34 -23.14 7.11
CA ARG A 49 4.55 -23.28 7.94
C ARG A 49 4.49 -22.52 9.26
N LEU A 50 3.75 -21.41 9.32
CA LEU A 50 3.58 -20.64 10.55
C LEU A 50 2.88 -21.47 11.65
N PRO A 51 3.06 -21.13 12.94
CA PRO A 51 2.42 -21.85 14.04
C PRO A 51 0.89 -21.87 13.89
N GLN A 52 0.30 -23.06 13.88
CA GLN A 52 -1.11 -23.26 13.53
C GLN A 52 -2.08 -22.87 14.67
N GLU A 53 -1.58 -22.50 15.83
CA GLU A 53 -2.31 -21.85 16.91
C GLU A 53 -2.43 -20.32 16.72
N TRP A 54 -1.75 -19.74 15.73
CA TRP A 54 -1.92 -18.33 15.36
C TRP A 54 -3.05 -18.15 14.35
N GLU A 55 -3.67 -16.98 14.35
CA GLU A 55 -4.54 -16.53 13.26
C GLU A 55 -3.69 -16.15 12.06
N ILE A 56 -3.73 -17.00 11.05
CA ILE A 56 -3.03 -16.78 9.79
C ILE A 56 -4.01 -16.20 8.79
N ASP A 57 -4.00 -14.88 8.68
CA ASP A 57 -4.77 -14.12 7.71
C ASP A 57 -3.91 -13.88 6.46
N TYR A 58 -4.50 -13.95 5.27
CA TYR A 58 -3.76 -13.68 4.04
C TYR A 58 -4.62 -13.08 2.94
N GLU A 59 -3.99 -12.30 2.07
CA GLU A 59 -4.66 -11.70 0.91
C GLU A 59 -3.75 -11.69 -0.32
N ASP A 60 -4.33 -11.96 -1.48
CA ASP A 60 -3.65 -11.82 -2.79
C ASP A 60 -4.16 -10.58 -3.50
N LEU A 61 -3.28 -9.58 -3.63
CA LEU A 61 -3.56 -8.30 -4.29
C LEU A 61 -3.53 -8.39 -5.82
N GLY A 62 -3.31 -9.58 -6.40
CA GLY A 62 -3.23 -9.75 -7.84
C GLY A 62 -4.50 -9.35 -8.60
N ASN A 63 -4.31 -8.87 -9.84
CA ASN A 63 -5.39 -8.40 -10.69
C ASN A 63 -6.24 -9.57 -11.18
N VAL A 64 -7.53 -9.58 -10.83
CA VAL A 64 -8.51 -10.58 -11.30
C VAL A 64 -9.52 -9.87 -12.21
N TYR A 65 -9.86 -10.48 -13.34
CA TYR A 65 -10.89 -9.95 -14.23
C TYR A 65 -12.21 -9.71 -13.48
N ALA A 66 -12.81 -8.53 -13.69
CA ALA A 66 -14.06 -8.09 -13.04
C ALA A 66 -14.04 -8.02 -11.50
N ARG A 67 -12.87 -8.08 -10.86
CA ARG A 67 -12.70 -7.69 -9.45
C ARG A 67 -12.40 -6.20 -9.39
N GLU A 68 -12.81 -5.56 -8.30
CA GLU A 68 -12.48 -4.17 -8.02
C GLU A 68 -10.96 -3.95 -7.95
N HIS A 69 -10.53 -2.74 -8.29
CA HIS A 69 -9.14 -2.32 -8.17
C HIS A 69 -8.89 -1.66 -6.81
N ILE A 70 -7.64 -1.65 -6.37
CA ILE A 70 -7.23 -0.73 -5.31
C ILE A 70 -7.20 0.66 -5.94
N GLN A 71 -8.01 1.57 -5.42
CA GLN A 71 -8.03 2.94 -5.92
C GLN A 71 -6.80 3.71 -5.42
N SER A 72 -6.35 4.71 -6.18
CA SER A 72 -5.14 5.49 -5.86
C SER A 72 -5.35 6.42 -4.66
N CYS A 73 -4.28 6.82 -3.98
CA CYS A 73 -4.38 7.86 -2.97
C CYS A 73 -4.68 9.22 -3.62
N ASN A 74 -5.61 10.00 -3.04
CA ASN A 74 -5.92 11.37 -3.48
C ASN A 74 -4.93 12.43 -2.95
N ALA A 75 -3.84 11.99 -2.31
CA ALA A 75 -2.78 12.86 -1.78
C ALA A 75 -3.25 13.93 -0.78
N CYS A 76 -4.28 13.64 0.03
CA CYS A 76 -4.81 14.59 1.03
C CYS A 76 -3.73 15.18 1.96
N ALA A 77 -2.71 14.38 2.32
CA ALA A 77 -1.59 14.81 3.14
C ALA A 77 -0.73 15.92 2.49
N SER A 78 -0.77 16.06 1.16
CA SER A 78 -0.08 17.16 0.45
C SER A 78 -0.80 18.50 0.60
N THR A 79 -2.05 18.50 1.07
CA THR A 79 -2.78 19.71 1.48
C THR A 79 -2.60 19.95 2.97
N SER A 80 -2.84 18.92 3.79
CA SER A 80 -2.68 18.93 5.24
C SER A 80 -2.76 17.51 5.77
N MET A 81 -1.94 17.12 6.75
CA MET A 81 -2.05 15.79 7.38
C MET A 81 -3.39 15.62 8.11
N ALA A 82 -3.99 16.71 8.59
CA ALA A 82 -5.33 16.70 9.17
C ALA A 82 -6.45 16.35 8.17
N LEU A 83 -6.18 16.50 6.86
CA LEU A 83 -7.09 16.09 5.78
C LEU A 83 -6.91 14.60 5.42
N CYS A 84 -5.77 14.01 5.78
CA CYS A 84 -5.49 12.60 5.54
C CYS A 84 -6.10 11.74 6.66
N VAL A 85 -7.36 11.35 6.53
CA VAL A 85 -8.11 10.67 7.61
C VAL A 85 -7.63 9.23 7.82
N TRP A 86 -7.63 8.76 9.07
CA TRP A 86 -7.40 7.38 9.47
C TRP A 86 -8.67 6.74 10.08
N PRO A 87 -9.16 5.60 9.53
CA PRO A 87 -8.82 5.00 8.24
C PRO A 87 -9.13 5.93 7.04
N CYS A 88 -8.52 5.67 5.88
CA CYS A 88 -8.63 6.58 4.74
C CYS A 88 -10.05 6.75 4.21
N ASN A 89 -10.55 7.99 4.18
CA ASN A 89 -11.90 8.36 3.75
C ASN A 89 -12.01 8.80 2.27
N CYS A 90 -10.97 8.63 1.45
CA CYS A 90 -11.07 9.01 0.03
C CYS A 90 -12.08 8.15 -0.74
N TYR A 91 -12.30 6.91 -0.29
CA TYR A 91 -13.27 5.97 -0.84
C TYR A 91 -14.05 5.33 0.31
N GLU A 92 -15.08 4.54 -0.03
CA GLU A 92 -16.01 3.93 0.91
C GLU A 92 -16.31 2.47 0.53
N PRO A 93 -16.72 1.63 1.50
CA PRO A 93 -17.08 0.25 1.21
C PRO A 93 -18.32 0.15 0.32
N ASN A 94 -18.28 -0.76 -0.64
CA ASN A 94 -19.37 -1.07 -1.58
C ASN A 94 -19.83 0.10 -2.47
N SER A 95 -18.97 1.11 -2.70
CA SER A 95 -19.28 2.18 -3.65
C SER A 95 -19.47 1.61 -5.06
N LYS A 96 -20.56 2.01 -5.71
CA LYS A 96 -20.81 1.69 -7.13
C LYS A 96 -20.10 2.66 -8.08
N ALA A 97 -19.88 3.89 -7.63
CA ALA A 97 -19.24 4.93 -8.43
C ALA A 97 -17.72 4.77 -8.41
N GLU A 98 -17.16 4.47 -7.24
CA GLU A 98 -15.72 4.33 -7.02
C GLU A 98 -15.42 3.04 -6.25
N PRO A 99 -15.65 1.85 -6.85
CA PRO A 99 -15.38 0.58 -6.19
C PRO A 99 -13.92 0.48 -5.76
N ASP A 100 -13.66 0.23 -4.47
CA ASP A 100 -12.33 0.16 -3.88
C ASP A 100 -12.08 -1.19 -3.21
N LEU A 101 -11.06 -1.89 -3.69
CA LEU A 101 -10.72 -3.22 -3.20
C LEU A 101 -10.26 -3.20 -1.73
N MET A 102 -9.55 -2.16 -1.28
CA MET A 102 -9.07 -2.12 0.11
C MET A 102 -10.21 -2.06 1.11
N TRP A 103 -11.23 -1.22 0.85
CA TRP A 103 -12.43 -1.17 1.69
C TRP A 103 -13.27 -2.44 1.60
N ASN A 104 -13.46 -2.98 0.40
CA ASN A 104 -14.28 -4.19 0.23
C ASN A 104 -13.63 -5.45 0.83
N LEU A 105 -12.31 -5.46 1.04
CA LEU A 105 -11.58 -6.50 1.76
C LEU A 105 -11.41 -6.23 3.25
N ASP A 106 -11.94 -5.12 3.75
CA ASP A 106 -11.74 -4.63 5.12
C ASP A 106 -10.25 -4.58 5.52
N LEU A 107 -9.39 -4.18 4.57
CA LEU A 107 -7.95 -4.35 4.71
C LEU A 107 -7.36 -3.45 5.80
N TYR A 108 -7.93 -2.26 6.03
CA TYR A 108 -7.53 -1.39 7.14
C TYR A 108 -7.71 -2.08 8.50
N SER A 109 -8.86 -2.73 8.72
CA SER A 109 -9.14 -3.50 9.94
C SER A 109 -8.20 -4.69 10.07
N ARG A 110 -7.94 -5.42 8.99
CA ARG A 110 -7.04 -6.59 9.00
C ARG A 110 -5.59 -6.21 9.30
N LEU A 111 -5.12 -5.08 8.75
CA LEU A 111 -3.81 -4.51 9.06
C LEU A 111 -3.70 -4.07 10.52
N ASP A 112 -4.75 -3.46 11.06
CA ASP A 112 -4.86 -3.09 12.48
C ASP A 112 -4.96 -4.32 13.40
N LEU A 113 -5.66 -5.38 13.03
CA LEU A 113 -5.77 -6.58 13.86
C LEU A 113 -4.48 -7.39 13.95
N ALA A 114 -3.62 -7.33 12.94
CA ALA A 114 -2.41 -8.12 12.88
C ALA A 114 -1.31 -7.59 13.83
N ASP A 115 -0.63 -8.52 14.52
CA ASP A 115 0.60 -8.28 15.27
C ASP A 115 1.79 -8.03 14.32
N ALA A 116 1.76 -8.73 13.18
CA ALA A 116 2.81 -8.63 12.19
C ALA A 116 2.29 -8.81 10.75
N TRP A 117 2.98 -8.19 9.80
CA TRP A 117 2.71 -8.28 8.37
C TRP A 117 3.86 -9.00 7.66
N ALA A 118 3.54 -9.96 6.80
CA ALA A 118 4.49 -10.62 5.93
C ALA A 118 4.17 -10.27 4.47
N ILE A 119 5.04 -9.52 3.81
CA ILE A 119 4.80 -9.02 2.45
C ILE A 119 5.73 -9.75 1.49
N ILE A 120 5.14 -10.46 0.54
CA ILE A 120 5.87 -11.28 -0.43
C ILE A 120 5.56 -10.72 -1.83
N GLY A 121 6.55 -10.49 -2.67
CA GLY A 121 6.26 -9.98 -4.01
C GLY A 121 7.47 -9.88 -4.96
N PRO A 122 7.21 -9.66 -6.26
CA PRO A 122 8.26 -9.50 -7.25
C PRO A 122 8.83 -8.08 -7.25
N ILE A 123 10.06 -7.93 -7.74
CA ILE A 123 10.58 -6.66 -8.23
C ILE A 123 10.08 -6.45 -9.66
N ASN A 124 9.33 -5.37 -9.87
CA ASN A 124 8.90 -4.90 -11.17
C ASN A 124 9.62 -3.57 -11.46
N TRP A 125 10.57 -3.56 -12.40
CA TRP A 125 11.30 -2.35 -12.80
C TRP A 125 11.90 -1.57 -11.61
N TYR A 126 12.78 -2.22 -10.84
CA TYR A 126 13.44 -1.62 -9.67
C TYR A 126 12.49 -1.13 -8.56
N ALA A 127 11.24 -1.62 -8.55
CA ALA A 127 10.21 -1.21 -7.60
C ALA A 127 9.30 -2.39 -7.21
N PRO A 128 8.45 -2.24 -6.18
CA PRO A 128 7.38 -3.20 -5.89
C PRO A 128 6.31 -3.16 -6.99
N SER A 129 5.42 -4.16 -7.02
CA SER A 129 4.29 -4.14 -7.94
C SER A 129 3.34 -2.95 -7.69
N SER A 130 2.62 -2.55 -8.74
CA SER A 130 1.69 -1.42 -8.67
C SER A 130 0.60 -1.60 -7.61
N ASN A 131 0.00 -2.78 -7.47
CA ASN A 131 -1.07 -2.99 -6.49
C ASN A 131 -0.53 -2.95 -5.06
N LEU A 132 0.67 -3.50 -4.85
CA LEU A 132 1.33 -3.41 -3.54
C LEU A 132 1.67 -1.95 -3.21
N LYS A 133 2.16 -1.18 -4.17
CA LYS A 133 2.45 0.25 -3.99
C LYS A 133 1.17 1.06 -3.72
N LEU A 134 0.07 0.78 -4.43
CA LEU A 134 -1.23 1.40 -4.18
C LEU A 134 -1.74 1.15 -2.76
N MET A 135 -1.59 -0.08 -2.25
CA MET A 135 -1.93 -0.40 -0.86
C MET A 135 -1.15 0.50 0.12
N PHE A 136 0.15 0.66 -0.08
CA PHE A 136 0.98 1.50 0.77
C PHE A 136 0.71 3.01 0.59
N ASP A 137 0.40 3.48 -0.62
CA ASP A 137 0.01 4.87 -0.87
C ASP A 137 -1.30 5.24 -0.17
N ARG A 138 -2.21 4.28 -0.04
CA ARG A 138 -3.46 4.41 0.70
C ARG A 138 -3.27 4.33 2.23
N LEU A 139 -2.09 3.90 2.70
CA LEU A 139 -1.72 3.81 4.11
C LEU A 139 -0.92 5.02 4.61
N VAL A 140 -0.73 6.08 3.83
CA VAL A 140 -0.10 7.32 4.32
C VAL A 140 -0.76 7.84 5.60
N CYS A 141 -2.09 7.67 5.73
CA CYS A 141 -2.84 8.07 6.92
C CYS A 141 -2.47 7.32 8.21
N MET A 142 -1.80 6.15 8.13
CA MET A 142 -1.35 5.45 9.33
C MET A 142 -0.25 6.22 10.10
N SER A 143 0.40 7.18 9.44
CA SER A 143 1.51 8.00 9.95
C SER A 143 1.03 9.40 10.36
N GLY A 144 0.18 9.49 11.39
CA GLY A 144 -0.30 10.80 11.89
C GLY A 144 -1.58 11.31 11.23
N GLY A 145 -2.25 10.52 10.39
CA GLY A 145 -3.51 10.91 9.78
C GLY A 145 -4.61 11.19 10.80
N ASN A 146 -5.59 12.02 10.43
CA ASN A 146 -6.64 12.48 11.33
C ASN A 146 -7.64 11.35 11.69
N PRO A 147 -7.74 10.91 12.96
CA PRO A 147 -8.71 9.90 13.37
C PRO A 147 -10.12 10.46 13.66
N ARG A 148 -10.29 11.78 13.54
CA ARG A 148 -11.49 12.56 13.90
C ARG A 148 -11.91 13.46 12.75
N GLU A 149 -12.44 12.82 11.71
CA GLU A 149 -12.95 13.49 10.51
C GLU A 149 -14.03 14.55 10.81
N ASP A 150 -14.80 14.37 11.87
CA ASP A 150 -15.84 15.31 12.30
C ASP A 150 -15.30 16.70 12.64
N LEU A 151 -14.00 16.83 12.92
CA LEU A 151 -13.36 18.13 13.19
C LEU A 151 -13.11 18.95 11.91
N ILE A 152 -13.26 18.35 10.73
CA ILE A 152 -12.97 18.99 9.44
C ILE A 152 -14.17 18.99 8.49
N ASP A 153 -15.40 18.80 8.97
CA ASP A 153 -16.65 18.77 8.17
C ASP A 153 -16.59 17.91 6.89
N HIS A 154 -15.87 16.78 6.92
CA HIS A 154 -15.64 15.89 5.76
C HIS A 154 -15.04 16.59 4.52
N LYS A 155 -13.76 16.33 4.27
CA LYS A 155 -13.01 16.80 3.09
C LYS A 155 -13.00 18.34 2.93
N ASP A 156 -13.14 19.11 4.01
CA ASP A 156 -12.94 20.57 4.01
C ASP A 156 -11.43 20.88 4.23
N PRO A 157 -10.72 21.39 3.20
CA PRO A 157 -9.29 21.62 3.32
C PRO A 157 -8.95 22.81 4.21
N GLU A 158 -9.78 23.85 4.27
CA GLU A 158 -9.50 25.02 5.10
C GLU A 158 -9.61 24.67 6.60
N LYS A 159 -10.62 23.87 6.98
CA LYS A 159 -10.73 23.37 8.35
C LYS A 159 -9.61 22.41 8.71
N ALA A 160 -9.21 21.53 7.79
CA ALA A 160 -8.07 20.65 8.01
C ALA A 160 -6.78 21.43 8.24
N MET A 161 -6.46 22.41 7.40
CA MET A 161 -5.30 23.30 7.58
C MET A 161 -5.34 24.02 8.92
N GLN A 162 -6.52 24.51 9.34
CA GLN A 162 -6.68 25.13 10.67
C GLN A 162 -6.43 24.14 11.81
N LEU A 163 -6.97 22.91 11.71
CA LEU A 163 -6.77 21.86 12.70
C LEU A 163 -5.29 21.49 12.83
N GLU A 164 -4.56 21.35 11.72
CA GLU A 164 -3.14 20.98 11.74
C GLU A 164 -2.24 22.00 12.47
N HIS A 165 -2.68 23.26 12.55
CA HIS A 165 -2.00 24.31 13.32
C HIS A 165 -2.49 24.44 14.78
N SER A 166 -3.48 23.64 15.18
CA SER A 166 -4.07 23.73 16.52
C SER A 166 -3.30 22.87 17.53
N PRO A 167 -3.27 23.24 18.83
CA PRO A 167 -2.63 22.43 19.87
C PRO A 167 -3.21 21.01 19.98
N GLU A 168 -4.51 20.84 19.68
CA GLU A 168 -5.19 19.55 19.70
C GLU A 168 -4.61 18.56 18.68
N TRP A 169 -3.98 19.05 17.61
CA TRP A 169 -3.37 18.19 16.58
C TRP A 169 -2.24 17.33 17.12
N GLU A 170 -1.45 17.83 18.07
CA GLU A 170 -0.37 17.04 18.69
C GLU A 170 -0.88 15.78 19.38
N GLU A 171 -2.11 15.81 19.89
CA GLU A 171 -2.77 14.65 20.51
C GLU A 171 -3.38 13.68 19.49
N LEU A 172 -3.86 14.19 18.36
CA LEU A 172 -4.55 13.42 17.31
C LEU A 172 -3.58 12.74 16.33
N SER A 173 -2.52 13.45 15.92
CA SER A 173 -1.53 13.01 14.93
C SER A 173 -0.58 11.99 15.54
N LYS A 174 -1.01 10.73 15.60
CA LYS A 174 -0.22 9.60 16.10
C LYS A 174 0.00 8.56 15.00
N ASN A 175 1.02 7.74 15.17
CA ASN A 175 1.17 6.51 14.41
C ASN A 175 0.10 5.51 14.84
N HIS A 176 -0.85 5.23 13.97
CA HIS A 176 -2.01 4.40 14.32
C HIS A 176 -1.71 2.91 14.32
N LEU A 177 -0.61 2.51 13.70
CA LEU A 177 -0.18 1.11 13.60
C LEU A 177 1.14 0.82 14.33
N GLU A 178 1.58 1.74 15.19
CA GLU A 178 2.78 1.65 16.04
C GLU A 178 2.91 0.29 16.74
N GLY A 179 4.14 -0.20 16.86
CA GLY A 179 4.49 -1.39 17.62
C GLY A 179 4.37 -2.69 16.85
N ARG A 180 3.87 -2.70 15.61
CA ARG A 180 3.82 -3.89 14.74
C ARG A 180 5.17 -4.25 14.16
N THR A 181 5.28 -5.48 13.66
CA THR A 181 6.44 -5.96 12.89
C THR A 181 6.04 -6.15 11.43
N ALA A 182 6.88 -5.76 10.48
CA ALA A 182 6.75 -6.16 9.09
C ALA A 182 7.99 -6.89 8.57
N GLY A 183 7.77 -7.90 7.75
CA GLY A 183 8.80 -8.62 6.99
C GLY A 183 8.53 -8.52 5.51
N PHE A 184 9.59 -8.43 4.71
CA PHE A 184 9.52 -8.31 3.25
C PHE A 184 10.39 -9.38 2.60
N PHE A 185 9.76 -10.22 1.78
CA PHE A 185 10.44 -11.18 0.91
C PHE A 185 10.20 -10.77 -0.55
N CYS A 186 11.22 -10.22 -1.17
CA CYS A 186 11.18 -9.83 -2.58
C CYS A 186 12.01 -10.80 -3.44
N TYR A 187 11.63 -10.92 -4.71
CA TYR A 187 12.35 -11.76 -5.67
C TYR A 187 12.32 -11.12 -7.06
N GLY A 188 13.29 -11.45 -7.89
CA GLY A 188 13.44 -10.89 -9.23
C GLY A 188 14.25 -11.81 -10.13
N ASP A 189 14.12 -11.63 -11.44
CA ASP A 189 14.79 -12.45 -12.46
C ASP A 189 16.02 -11.79 -13.07
N ASN A 190 16.37 -10.59 -12.61
CA ASN A 190 17.55 -9.83 -13.04
C ASN A 190 17.62 -9.70 -14.57
N GLY A 191 16.50 -9.32 -15.18
CA GLY A 191 16.39 -9.16 -16.63
C GLY A 191 16.30 -10.50 -17.39
N ALA A 192 16.06 -11.61 -16.68
CA ALA A 192 15.84 -12.93 -17.28
C ALA A 192 17.00 -13.31 -18.22
N ASP A 193 16.73 -13.63 -19.49
CA ASP A 193 17.76 -13.87 -20.52
C ASP A 193 18.03 -12.66 -21.42
N GLU A 194 17.64 -11.46 -21.01
CA GLU A 194 17.75 -10.26 -21.84
C GLU A 194 19.12 -9.57 -21.76
N LEU A 195 19.96 -9.89 -20.78
CA LEU A 195 21.28 -9.26 -20.62
C LEU A 195 22.34 -9.91 -21.52
N ASP A 196 23.17 -9.09 -22.17
CA ASP A 196 24.35 -9.53 -22.90
C ASP A 196 25.56 -9.78 -21.96
N SER A 197 26.69 -10.19 -22.53
CA SER A 197 27.89 -10.52 -21.74
C SER A 197 28.52 -9.30 -21.04
N THR A 198 28.04 -8.09 -21.29
CA THR A 198 28.46 -6.85 -20.64
C THR A 198 27.47 -6.39 -19.56
N GLY A 199 26.45 -7.19 -19.25
CA GLY A 199 25.38 -6.83 -18.31
C GLY A 199 24.34 -5.86 -18.89
N ARG A 200 24.34 -5.61 -20.20
CA ARG A 200 23.42 -4.64 -20.84
C ARG A 200 22.26 -5.34 -21.54
N PRO A 201 21.06 -4.75 -21.60
CA PRO A 201 19.95 -5.35 -22.34
C PRO A 201 20.29 -5.55 -23.81
N LYS A 202 20.17 -6.78 -24.33
CA LYS A 202 20.48 -7.19 -25.71
C LYS A 202 19.81 -6.28 -26.74
N HIS A 203 18.55 -5.91 -26.50
CA HIS A 203 17.74 -5.10 -27.41
C HIS A 203 18.04 -3.58 -27.36
N LEU A 204 18.82 -3.12 -26.37
CA LEU A 204 19.14 -1.70 -26.23
C LEU A 204 20.07 -1.24 -27.37
N LYS A 205 19.58 -0.33 -28.23
CA LYS A 205 20.37 0.25 -29.33
C LYS A 205 21.44 1.21 -28.83
N HIS A 206 21.08 2.08 -27.90
CA HIS A 206 21.99 3.08 -27.31
C HIS A 206 22.60 2.52 -26.02
N LYS A 207 23.58 1.61 -26.16
CA LYS A 207 24.18 0.88 -25.03
C LYS A 207 24.75 1.77 -23.93
N HIS A 208 25.16 3.01 -24.25
CA HIS A 208 25.68 3.98 -23.29
C HIS A 208 24.60 4.63 -22.41
N TYR A 209 23.30 4.39 -22.66
CA TYR A 209 22.21 4.81 -21.77
C TYR A 209 22.04 3.89 -20.56
N PHE A 210 22.72 2.74 -20.56
CA PHE A 210 22.65 1.77 -19.49
C PHE A 210 24.07 1.40 -19.10
N ASP A 211 24.53 1.93 -17.98
CA ASP A 211 25.76 1.50 -17.34
C ASP A 211 25.42 0.56 -16.17
N PRO A 212 25.74 -0.74 -16.24
CA PRO A 212 25.42 -1.70 -15.18
C PRO A 212 26.00 -1.32 -13.82
N GLU A 213 27.11 -0.58 -13.79
CA GLU A 213 27.74 -0.11 -12.55
C GLU A 213 26.98 1.06 -11.90
N GLU A 214 26.08 1.71 -12.65
CA GLU A 214 25.22 2.80 -12.16
C GLU A 214 23.78 2.33 -11.88
N GLU A 215 23.53 1.02 -11.86
CA GLU A 215 22.24 0.48 -11.45
C GLU A 215 21.87 0.91 -10.02
N PRO A 216 20.57 1.14 -9.74
CA PRO A 216 20.15 1.88 -8.56
C PRO A 216 20.44 1.18 -7.22
N PHE A 217 20.72 -0.14 -7.23
CA PHE A 217 20.86 -0.92 -6.00
C PHE A 217 22.08 -1.85 -6.03
N GLU A 218 22.94 -1.75 -5.01
CA GLU A 218 23.94 -2.79 -4.71
C GLU A 218 23.30 -4.08 -4.14
N ASN A 219 22.11 -3.95 -3.57
CA ASN A 219 21.32 -5.04 -3.04
C ASN A 219 19.87 -4.85 -3.47
N GLU A 220 19.40 -5.70 -4.37
CA GLU A 220 18.07 -5.64 -4.99
C GLU A 220 16.91 -5.60 -4.00
N ARG A 221 17.10 -6.01 -2.74
CA ARG A 221 16.06 -5.81 -1.72
C ARG A 221 15.65 -4.34 -1.59
N ASN A 222 16.55 -3.41 -1.90
CA ASN A 222 16.34 -1.97 -1.85
C ASN A 222 15.30 -1.47 -2.85
N ALA A 223 14.90 -2.26 -3.85
CA ALA A 223 13.71 -1.98 -4.65
C ALA A 223 12.45 -1.81 -3.77
N TYR A 224 12.42 -2.43 -2.59
CA TYR A 224 11.33 -2.32 -1.61
C TYR A 224 11.59 -1.27 -0.53
N ALA A 225 12.70 -0.53 -0.58
CA ALA A 225 13.08 0.45 0.42
C ALA A 225 11.97 1.48 0.71
N PRO A 226 11.25 2.05 -0.29
CA PRO A 226 10.18 3.01 0.00
C PRO A 226 9.09 2.45 0.94
N LEU A 227 8.70 1.17 0.77
CA LEU A 227 7.69 0.54 1.61
C LEU A 227 8.23 0.25 3.02
N VAL A 228 9.47 -0.24 3.10
CA VAL A 228 10.18 -0.50 4.36
C VAL A 228 10.32 0.78 5.18
N TRP A 229 10.73 1.88 4.55
CA TRP A 229 10.89 3.17 5.21
C TRP A 229 9.54 3.78 5.61
N GLN A 230 8.48 3.62 4.81
CA GLN A 230 7.14 4.03 5.23
C GLN A 230 6.66 3.24 6.47
N SER A 231 6.89 1.93 6.52
CA SER A 231 6.61 1.12 7.71
C SER A 231 7.36 1.66 8.94
N ARG A 232 8.68 1.83 8.83
CA ARG A 232 9.53 2.34 9.92
C ARG A 232 9.11 3.73 10.38
N TYR A 233 8.81 4.63 9.43
CA TYR A 233 8.30 5.98 9.69
C TYR A 233 6.98 5.95 10.49
N SER A 234 6.18 4.90 10.30
CA SER A 234 4.88 4.70 10.94
C SER A 234 4.94 3.89 12.24
N GLY A 235 6.13 3.70 12.82
CA GLY A 235 6.31 2.93 14.05
C GLY A 235 6.15 1.42 13.88
N ILE A 236 6.19 0.91 12.63
CA ILE A 236 6.19 -0.52 12.32
C ILE A 236 7.63 -0.94 12.07
N GLU A 237 8.18 -1.78 12.94
CA GLU A 237 9.56 -2.18 12.78
C GLU A 237 9.74 -3.16 11.62
N VAL A 238 10.81 -2.96 10.85
CA VAL A 238 11.23 -3.89 9.79
C VAL A 238 12.67 -4.29 10.09
N PRO A 239 12.90 -5.35 10.87
CA PRO A 239 14.25 -5.82 11.16
C PRO A 239 14.96 -6.23 9.88
N ASP A 240 16.24 -5.86 9.72
CA ASP A 240 17.00 -6.18 8.50
C ASP A 240 17.05 -7.69 8.19
N ARG A 241 16.97 -8.54 9.22
CA ARG A 241 16.91 -10.01 9.05
C ARG A 241 15.61 -10.48 8.38
N LEU A 242 14.54 -9.69 8.46
CA LEU A 242 13.23 -9.93 7.87
C LEU A 242 13.01 -9.22 6.54
N TRP A 243 14.02 -8.50 6.01
CA TRP A 243 13.99 -7.88 4.68
C TRP A 243 14.99 -8.56 3.76
N ARG A 244 14.47 -9.41 2.86
CA ARG A 244 15.25 -10.33 2.02
C ARG A 244 14.90 -10.19 0.55
N TYR A 245 15.93 -10.31 -0.28
CA TYR A 245 15.84 -10.53 -1.70
C TYR A 245 16.39 -11.91 -2.06
N VAL A 246 15.73 -12.62 -2.96
CA VAL A 246 16.24 -13.84 -3.57
C VAL A 246 16.03 -13.78 -5.08
N GLU A 247 17.12 -13.83 -5.84
CA GLU A 247 17.09 -13.93 -7.30
C GLU A 247 16.52 -15.29 -7.75
N ILE A 248 15.73 -15.28 -8.82
CA ILE A 248 15.10 -16.46 -9.40
C ILE A 248 14.86 -16.31 -10.90
N GLY A 249 15.31 -17.29 -11.71
CA GLY A 249 15.12 -17.29 -13.16
C GLY A 249 16.11 -16.45 -13.96
N HIS A 250 17.23 -16.05 -13.36
CA HIS A 250 18.33 -15.41 -14.07
C HIS A 250 18.81 -16.27 -15.25
N GLY A 251 18.96 -15.64 -16.42
CA GLY A 251 19.38 -16.29 -17.66
C GLY A 251 18.33 -17.20 -18.32
N LYS A 252 17.10 -17.28 -17.79
CA LYS A 252 16.00 -18.09 -18.35
C LYS A 252 15.02 -17.21 -19.11
N LYS A 253 14.20 -17.82 -19.97
CA LYS A 253 13.02 -17.13 -20.51
C LYS A 253 12.04 -16.85 -19.37
N TYR A 254 11.30 -15.73 -19.47
CA TYR A 254 10.22 -15.44 -18.52
C TYR A 254 9.19 -16.56 -18.42
N SER A 255 8.93 -17.29 -19.51
CA SER A 255 8.04 -18.46 -19.54
C SER A 255 8.55 -19.65 -18.73
N ASP A 256 9.87 -19.77 -18.55
CA ASP A 256 10.54 -20.92 -17.92
C ASP A 256 10.91 -20.61 -16.46
N ASN A 257 10.28 -19.57 -15.92
CA ASN A 257 10.37 -19.13 -14.56
C ASN A 257 8.94 -18.86 -14.08
N GLN A 258 8.13 -19.90 -13.89
CA GLN A 258 6.80 -19.83 -13.27
C GLN A 258 6.79 -20.30 -11.82
N ALA A 259 5.62 -20.52 -11.22
CA ALA A 259 5.49 -20.95 -9.84
C ALA A 259 5.90 -22.42 -9.68
N GLU A 260 5.58 -23.26 -10.66
CA GLU A 260 5.99 -24.66 -10.77
C GLU A 260 7.50 -24.84 -10.97
N ASP A 261 8.20 -23.80 -11.43
CA ASP A 261 9.66 -23.86 -11.65
C ASP A 261 10.47 -23.54 -10.40
N ILE A 262 9.84 -23.02 -9.33
CA ILE A 262 10.54 -22.67 -8.07
C ILE A 262 11.28 -23.89 -7.49
N GLU A 263 10.70 -25.08 -7.61
CA GLU A 263 11.31 -26.33 -7.12
C GLU A 263 12.63 -26.67 -7.84
N LYS A 264 12.80 -26.19 -9.08
CA LYS A 264 14.01 -26.38 -9.88
C LYS A 264 15.09 -25.35 -9.54
N GLU A 265 14.76 -24.32 -8.76
CA GLU A 265 15.65 -23.21 -8.45
C GLU A 265 16.48 -23.52 -7.20
N PRO A 266 17.82 -23.58 -7.31
CA PRO A 266 18.68 -24.04 -6.22
C PRO A 266 18.47 -23.25 -4.93
N ASN A 267 18.08 -23.97 -3.87
CA ASN A 267 17.89 -23.45 -2.51
C ASN A 267 16.85 -22.31 -2.39
N PHE A 268 15.97 -22.09 -3.37
CA PHE A 268 15.00 -21.00 -3.28
C PHE A 268 14.00 -21.23 -2.14
N TYR A 269 13.41 -22.44 -2.06
CA TYR A 269 12.52 -22.78 -0.94
C TYR A 269 13.25 -22.79 0.39
N ASP A 270 14.50 -23.25 0.47
CA ASP A 270 15.27 -23.23 1.72
C ASP A 270 15.48 -21.80 2.24
N LYS A 271 15.79 -20.85 1.33
CA LYS A 271 15.93 -19.43 1.69
C LYS A 271 14.60 -18.82 2.13
N PHE A 272 13.50 -19.16 1.46
CA PHE A 272 12.17 -18.68 1.81
C PHE A 272 11.69 -19.25 3.15
N ASP A 273 11.92 -20.54 3.39
CA ASP A 273 11.57 -21.22 4.63
C ASP A 273 12.40 -20.67 5.79
N ALA A 274 13.70 -20.46 5.60
CA ALA A 274 14.55 -19.85 6.62
C ALA A 274 14.11 -18.41 6.97
N TRP A 275 13.63 -17.64 5.99
CA TRP A 275 13.04 -16.33 6.25
C TRP A 275 11.71 -16.44 7.01
N THR A 276 10.87 -17.42 6.66
CA THR A 276 9.60 -17.70 7.34
C THR A 276 9.83 -18.08 8.81
N ASP A 277 10.81 -18.94 9.08
CA ASP A 277 11.18 -19.36 10.43
C ASP A 277 11.71 -18.16 11.23
N ALA A 278 12.62 -17.36 10.64
CA ALA A 278 13.13 -16.14 11.28
C ALA A 278 12.02 -15.11 11.56
N PHE A 279 11.01 -15.01 10.70
CA PHE A 279 9.82 -14.18 10.90
C PHE A 279 9.00 -14.67 12.09
N ALA A 280 8.65 -15.97 12.11
CA ALA A 280 7.88 -16.56 13.20
C ALA A 280 8.61 -16.39 14.55
N ASP A 281 9.90 -16.70 14.60
CA ASP A 281 10.72 -16.56 15.80
C ASP A 281 10.76 -15.11 16.30
N PHE A 282 10.95 -14.14 15.39
CA PHE A 282 10.95 -12.72 15.76
C PHE A 282 9.62 -12.28 16.34
N VAL A 283 8.51 -12.59 15.66
CA VAL A 283 7.16 -12.18 16.07
C VAL A 283 6.78 -12.84 17.40
N HIS A 284 7.09 -14.13 17.56
CA HIS A 284 6.83 -14.85 18.81
C HIS A 284 7.62 -14.24 19.98
N GLN A 285 8.93 -14.00 19.78
CA GLN A 285 9.81 -13.46 20.81
C GLN A 285 9.42 -12.04 21.22
N LYS A 286 8.99 -11.20 20.27
CA LYS A 286 8.53 -9.84 20.54
C LYS A 286 7.23 -9.82 21.35
N GLY A 287 6.32 -10.74 21.08
CA GLY A 287 4.99 -10.76 21.69
C GLY A 287 3.93 -10.02 20.89
N LYS A 288 2.70 -10.09 21.40
CA LYS A 288 1.52 -9.48 20.77
C LYS A 288 1.50 -7.98 20.97
N VAL A 289 0.96 -7.26 19.98
CA VAL A 289 0.90 -5.81 19.94
C VAL A 289 -0.41 -5.32 20.57
N PRO A 290 -0.37 -4.37 21.53
CA PRO A 290 -1.59 -3.79 22.05
C PRO A 290 -2.32 -2.97 20.99
N PRO A 291 -3.67 -2.96 21.02
CA PRO A 291 -4.46 -2.13 20.13
C PRO A 291 -4.21 -0.64 20.40
N ASN A 292 -4.16 0.15 19.33
CA ASN A 292 -3.99 1.60 19.44
C ASN A 292 -5.30 2.31 19.84
N LYS A 293 -5.22 3.60 20.21
CA LYS A 293 -6.41 4.39 20.62
C LYS A 293 -7.47 4.50 19.53
N TYR A 294 -7.03 4.74 18.29
CA TYR A 294 -7.90 4.91 17.13
C TYR A 294 -7.81 3.69 16.21
N ARG A 295 -8.67 2.71 16.49
CA ARG A 295 -8.71 1.44 15.76
C ARG A 295 -9.36 1.61 14.39
N ALA A 296 -8.80 0.94 13.39
CA ALA A 296 -9.50 0.70 12.14
C ALA A 296 -10.52 -0.43 12.31
N TYR A 297 -10.18 -1.44 13.12
CA TYR A 297 -11.12 -2.49 13.47
C TYR A 297 -12.37 -1.93 14.14
N GLY A 298 -13.53 -2.24 13.55
CA GLY A 298 -14.82 -1.77 14.05
C GLY A 298 -15.16 -0.33 13.68
N TYR A 299 -14.28 0.37 12.94
CA TYR A 299 -14.58 1.68 12.39
C TYR A 299 -15.74 1.57 11.39
N LYS A 300 -16.72 2.48 11.53
CA LYS A 300 -17.84 2.61 10.61
C LYS A 300 -17.77 4.02 10.04
N PRO A 301 -17.54 4.19 8.73
CA PRO A 301 -17.57 5.51 8.11
C PRO A 301 -18.88 6.24 8.47
N PRO A 302 -18.85 7.51 8.87
CA PRO A 302 -20.06 8.29 9.09
C PRO A 302 -20.84 8.50 7.78
N SER A 303 -22.09 8.94 7.89
CA SER A 303 -22.82 9.44 6.72
C SER A 303 -22.42 10.90 6.46
N HIS A 304 -22.22 11.25 5.19
CA HIS A 304 -21.73 12.57 4.77
C HIS A 304 -22.71 13.33 3.88
N LEU A 305 -24.00 13.00 3.91
CA LEU A 305 -24.98 13.51 2.93
C LEU A 305 -25.00 15.06 2.83
N TRP A 306 -24.94 15.76 3.96
CA TRP A 306 -24.96 17.22 3.97
C TRP A 306 -23.63 17.82 3.55
N GLU A 307 -22.54 17.20 3.97
CA GLU A 307 -21.16 17.57 3.64
C GLU A 307 -20.90 17.39 2.15
N ASP A 308 -21.37 16.29 1.55
CA ASP A 308 -21.30 16.03 0.11
C ASP A 308 -22.07 17.07 -0.71
N ILE A 309 -23.23 17.53 -0.22
CA ILE A 309 -23.96 18.64 -0.85
C ILE A 309 -23.14 19.94 -0.80
N LYS A 310 -22.50 20.24 0.34
CA LYS A 310 -21.62 21.43 0.47
C LYS A 310 -20.43 21.32 -0.48
N LEU A 311 -19.81 20.15 -0.59
CA LEU A 311 -18.70 19.89 -1.51
C LEU A 311 -19.15 20.04 -2.97
N GLY A 312 -20.31 19.52 -3.34
CA GLY A 312 -20.90 19.70 -4.66
C GLY A 312 -21.08 21.19 -5.00
N TRP A 313 -21.62 21.98 -4.07
CA TRP A 313 -21.74 23.43 -4.25
C TRP A 313 -20.39 24.14 -4.36
N ARG A 314 -19.41 23.74 -3.54
CA ARG A 314 -18.03 24.22 -3.63
C ARG A 314 -17.44 23.96 -5.01
N ASN A 315 -17.59 22.76 -5.55
CA ASN A 315 -17.06 22.37 -6.86
C ASN A 315 -17.67 23.22 -8.00
N VAL A 316 -18.98 23.47 -7.96
CA VAL A 316 -19.65 24.37 -8.92
C VAL A 316 -19.08 25.78 -8.85
N ARG A 317 -18.91 26.33 -7.65
CA ARG A 317 -18.32 27.67 -7.46
C ARG A 317 -16.88 27.75 -7.95
N MET A 318 -16.07 26.73 -7.65
CA MET A 318 -14.69 26.62 -8.15
C MET A 318 -14.65 26.59 -9.68
N GLY A 319 -15.53 25.81 -10.33
CA GLY A 319 -15.64 25.76 -11.78
C GLY A 319 -16.08 27.08 -12.44
N LEU A 320 -16.76 27.95 -11.68
CA LEU A 320 -17.09 29.32 -12.10
C LEU A 320 -15.97 30.34 -11.79
N GLY A 321 -14.82 29.90 -11.28
CA GLY A 321 -13.71 30.78 -10.90
C GLY A 321 -13.99 31.62 -9.64
N ILE A 322 -14.86 31.13 -8.74
CA ILE A 322 -15.25 31.80 -7.50
C ILE A 322 -14.79 30.98 -6.28
N PRO A 323 -13.50 31.04 -5.91
CA PRO A 323 -12.96 30.26 -4.81
C PRO A 323 -13.48 30.76 -3.45
N PRO A 324 -13.39 29.92 -2.40
CA PRO A 324 -13.58 30.38 -1.03
C PRO A 324 -12.62 31.55 -0.73
N LYS A 325 -13.09 32.57 -0.02
CA LYS A 325 -12.23 33.69 0.38
C LYS A 325 -11.14 33.20 1.34
N ASP A 326 -9.98 33.85 1.30
CA ASP A 326 -8.86 33.58 2.20
C ASP A 326 -8.44 32.10 2.21
N SER A 327 -8.47 31.47 1.03
CA SER A 327 -8.15 30.05 0.82
C SER A 327 -7.00 29.86 -0.17
N SER A 328 -6.32 28.72 -0.09
CA SER A 328 -5.25 28.36 -1.04
C SER A 328 -5.72 28.42 -2.51
N PRO A 329 -6.92 27.92 -2.89
CA PRO A 329 -7.42 28.11 -4.25
C PRO A 329 -7.58 29.58 -4.67
N ALA A 330 -7.97 30.48 -3.77
CA ALA A 330 -8.08 31.91 -4.07
C ALA A 330 -6.70 32.55 -4.28
N GLU A 331 -5.71 32.18 -3.46
CA GLU A 331 -4.33 32.65 -3.63
C GLU A 331 -3.71 32.13 -4.93
N GLN A 332 -3.91 30.85 -5.26
CA GLN A 332 -3.44 30.26 -6.52
C GLN A 332 -4.08 30.95 -7.73
N GLN A 333 -5.38 31.27 -7.68
CA GLN A 333 -6.05 32.02 -8.73
C GLN A 333 -5.53 33.45 -8.84
N ALA A 334 -5.31 34.14 -7.72
CA ALA A 334 -4.76 35.50 -7.72
C ALA A 334 -3.33 35.56 -8.29
N GLN A 335 -2.55 34.49 -8.10
CA GLN A 335 -1.20 34.33 -8.65
C GLN A 335 -1.19 33.80 -10.10
N GLY A 336 -2.35 33.44 -10.67
CA GLY A 336 -2.44 32.86 -12.02
C GLY A 336 -1.91 31.42 -12.12
N LEU A 337 -1.77 30.71 -11.00
CA LEU A 337 -1.31 29.32 -10.95
C LEU A 337 -2.40 28.32 -11.32
N ASN A 338 -3.67 28.66 -11.07
CA ASN A 338 -4.81 27.82 -11.39
C ASN A 338 -5.53 28.34 -12.65
N GLN A 339 -5.53 27.53 -13.71
CA GLN A 339 -6.20 27.82 -14.98
C GLN A 339 -7.41 26.90 -15.24
N ASP A 340 -7.87 26.20 -14.21
CA ASP A 340 -8.93 25.18 -14.27
C ASP A 340 -10.33 25.69 -13.89
N ALA A 341 -10.58 26.99 -14.01
CA ALA A 341 -11.93 27.54 -13.88
C ALA A 341 -12.80 27.09 -15.08
N THR A 342 -13.34 25.88 -14.98
CA THR A 342 -14.18 25.25 -16.00
C THR A 342 -15.35 24.51 -15.37
N LEU A 343 -16.48 24.44 -16.08
CA LEU A 343 -17.60 23.55 -15.75
C LEU A 343 -17.49 22.17 -16.44
N SER A 344 -16.47 21.99 -17.29
CA SER A 344 -16.17 20.73 -17.96
C SER A 344 -14.86 20.15 -17.41
N PHE A 345 -15.00 19.33 -16.36
CA PHE A 345 -13.87 18.74 -15.63
C PHE A 345 -13.24 17.52 -16.34
N HIS A 346 -13.86 17.02 -17.41
CA HIS A 346 -13.43 15.80 -18.08
C HIS A 346 -12.39 16.02 -19.19
N LYS A 347 -12.21 17.28 -19.61
CA LYS A 347 -11.29 17.61 -20.68
C LYS A 347 -9.86 17.73 -20.14
N SER A 348 -8.96 16.91 -20.63
CA SER A 348 -7.55 16.94 -20.23
C SER A 348 -6.84 18.22 -20.72
N GLU A 349 -5.78 18.64 -20.02
CA GLU A 349 -4.93 19.76 -20.47
C GLU A 349 -4.40 19.57 -21.88
N GLY A 350 -4.08 18.32 -22.24
CA GLY A 350 -3.67 17.97 -23.58
C GLY A 350 -4.76 18.29 -24.62
N GLU A 351 -6.02 17.97 -24.34
CA GLU A 351 -7.12 18.30 -25.26
C GLU A 351 -7.38 19.81 -25.28
N LYS A 352 -7.31 20.51 -24.14
CA LYS A 352 -7.45 21.97 -24.10
C LYS A 352 -6.38 22.67 -24.96
N LEU A 353 -5.15 22.18 -24.94
CA LEU A 353 -4.03 22.71 -25.73
C LEU A 353 -4.18 22.49 -27.24
N ARG A 354 -4.97 21.50 -27.66
CA ARG A 354 -5.15 21.13 -29.08
C ARG A 354 -6.38 21.75 -29.73
N ASP A 355 -7.22 22.41 -28.96
CA ASP A 355 -8.31 23.27 -29.45
C ASP A 355 -7.77 24.68 -29.73
#